data_AF-A0A524PYQ3-F1
#
_entry.id   AF-A0A524PYQ3-F1
#
_cell.length_a   1.000
_cell.length_b   1.000
_cell.length_c   1.000
_cell.angle_alpha   90.00
_cell.angle_beta   90.00
_cell.angle_gamma   90.00
#
_symmetry.space_group_name_H-M   'P 1'
#
loop_
_entity.id
_entity.type
_entity.pdbx_description
1 polymer ?
#
loop_
_entity_poly.entity_id
_entity_poly.type
_entity_poly.pdbx_seq_one_letter_code
_entity_poly.pdbx_strand_id
1 'polypeptide(L)' 'MSLFVILYVWQNIEVVKTGIECRRLGERESRLLDEQARLRLEIERYRRMGMVEEYARSKGLRQLRPGDFAIMAVSETDAE' A
#
# COMPACT_ATOMS: atom_id res chain seq x y z
N MET A 1 -27.33 19.96 -46.74
CA MET A 1 -28.10 19.78 -45.49
C MET A 1 -27.87 18.41 -44.85
N SER A 2 -28.11 17.27 -45.51
CA SER A 2 -27.95 15.94 -44.87
C SER A 2 -26.52 15.61 -44.37
N LEU A 3 -25.48 16.02 -45.10
CA LEU A 3 -24.09 15.78 -44.70
C LEU A 3 -23.71 16.49 -43.38
N PHE A 4 -24.22 17.70 -43.17
CA PHE A 4 -24.01 18.44 -41.92
C PHE A 4 -24.65 17.76 -40.71
N VAL A 5 -25.84 17.18 -40.90
CA VAL A 5 -26.54 16.44 -39.83
C VAL A 5 -25.76 15.18 -39.46
N ILE A 6 -25.24 14.45 -40.44
CA ILE A 6 -24.44 13.24 -40.22
C ILE A 6 -23.16 13.58 -39.45
N LEU A 7 -22.44 14.61 -39.89
CA LEU A 7 -21.21 15.05 -39.22
C LEU A 7 -21.47 15.57 -37.81
N TYR A 8 -22.57 16.29 -37.59
CA TYR A 8 -22.95 16.78 -36.27
C TYR A 8 -23.25 15.64 -35.29
N VAL A 9 -24.01 14.64 -35.73
CA VAL A 9 -24.32 13.47 -34.91
C VAL A 9 -23.04 12.67 -34.61
N TRP A 10 -22.17 12.50 -35.62
CA TRP A 10 -20.88 11.86 -35.43
C TRP A 10 -20.04 12.58 -34.37
N GLN A 11 -19.87 13.91 -34.52
CA GLN A 11 -19.10 14.73 -33.59
C GLN A 11 -19.68 14.67 -32.17
N ASN A 12 -21.00 14.66 -32.04
CA ASN A 12 -21.66 14.56 -30.75
C ASN A 12 -21.34 13.23 -30.05
N ILE A 13 -21.42 12.11 -30.78
CA ILE A 13 -21.07 10.78 -30.26
C ILE A 13 -19.59 10.73 -29.87
N GLU A 14 -18.70 11.28 -30.70
CA GLU A 14 -17.25 11.30 -30.44
C GLU A 14 -16.92 12.09 -29.17
N VAL A 15 -17.53 13.25 -28.98
CA VAL A 15 -17.34 14.10 -27.78
C VAL A 15 -17.84 13.37 -26.52
N VAL A 16 -19.02 12.74 -26.59
CA VAL A 16 -19.58 11.98 -25.46
C VAL A 16 -18.68 10.79 -25.12
N LYS A 17 -18.22 10.05 -26.12
CA LYS A 17 -17.32 8.90 -25.94
C LYS A 17 -16.00 9.32 -25.29
N THR A 18 -15.40 10.41 -25.79
CA THR A 18 -14.17 10.99 -25.21
C THR A 18 -14.40 11.41 -23.76
N GLY A 19 -15.53 12.04 -23.44
CA GLY A 19 -15.89 12.43 -22.07
C GLY A 19 -16.01 11.23 -21.12
N ILE A 20 -16.59 10.11 -21.59
CA ILE A 20 -16.68 8.87 -20.81
C ILE A 20 -15.29 8.25 -20.59
N GLU A 21 -14.45 8.23 -21.62
CA GLU A 21 -13.08 7.70 -21.52
C GLU A 21 -12.23 8.53 -20.56
N CYS A 22 -12.32 9.87 -20.61
CA CYS A 22 -11.65 10.76 -19.66
C CYS A 22 -12.07 10.48 -18.21
N ARG A 23 -13.37 10.33 -17.94
CA ARG A 23 -13.86 9.99 -16.59
C ARG A 23 -13.34 8.63 -16.13
N ARG A 24 -13.40 7.63 -17.00
CA ARG A 24 -12.89 6.28 -16.71
C ARG A 24 -11.39 6.27 -16.45
N LEU A 25 -10.62 7.07 -17.18
CA LEU A 25 -9.19 7.24 -16.97
C LEU A 25 -8.91 7.96 -15.65
N GLY A 26 -9.65 9.02 -15.32
CA GLY A 26 -9.50 9.72 -14.03
C GLY A 26 -9.83 8.83 -12.83
N GLU A 27 -10.86 7.99 -12.91
CA GLU A 27 -11.16 7.01 -11.86
C GLU A 27 -10.04 5.97 -11.69
N ARG A 28 -9.42 5.53 -12.80
CA ARG A 28 -8.28 4.60 -12.77
C ARG A 28 -7.04 5.27 -12.20
N GLU A 29 -6.77 6.52 -12.57
CA GLU A 29 -5.66 7.31 -12.06
C GLU A 29 -5.76 7.48 -10.55
N SER A 30 -6.95 7.84 -10.04
CA SER A 30 -7.20 7.96 -8.60
C SER A 30 -6.91 6.65 -7.85
N ARG A 31 -7.41 5.51 -8.37
CA ARG A 31 -7.12 4.19 -7.78
C ARG A 31 -5.63 3.85 -7.79
N LEU A 32 -4.93 4.15 -8.89
CA LEU A 32 -3.49 3.91 -9.00
C LEU A 32 -2.68 4.78 -8.05
N LEU A 33 -3.09 6.03 -7.81
CA LEU A 33 -2.46 6.90 -6.82
C LEU A 33 -2.65 6.38 -5.40
N ASP A 34 -3.85 5.90 -5.06
CA ASP A 34 -4.13 5.29 -3.76
C ASP A 34 -3.29 4.01 -3.53
N GLU A 35 -3.19 3.16 -4.56
CA GLU A 35 -2.36 1.95 -4.51
C GLU A 35 -0.87 2.30 -4.37
N GLN A 36 -0.38 3.30 -5.12
CA GLN A 36 0.99 3.78 -5.01
C GLN A 36 1.29 4.31 -3.61
N ALA A 37 0.38 5.09 -3.02
CA ALA A 37 0.54 5.62 -1.67
C ALA A 37 0.64 4.49 -0.63
N ARG A 38 -0.20 3.45 -0.75
CA ARG A 38 -0.13 2.25 0.11
C ARG A 38 1.18 1.50 -0.03
N LEU A 39 1.61 1.23 -1.26
CA LEU A 39 2.87 0.54 -1.53
C LEU A 39 4.07 1.32 -0.98
N ARG A 40 4.06 2.65 -1.15
CA ARG A 40 5.12 3.52 -0.63
C ARG A 40 5.18 3.47 0.89
N LEU A 41 4.03 3.48 1.57
CA LEU A 41 3.95 3.33 3.02
C LEU A 41 4.49 1.97 3.47
N GLU A 42 4.19 0.91 2.73
CA GLU A 42 4.69 -0.43 3.03
C GLU A 42 6.21 -0.55 2.87
N ILE A 43 6.77 0.01 1.79
CA ILE A 43 8.22 0.11 1.57
C ILE A 43 8.89 0.89 2.69
N GLU A 44 8.31 2.03 3.10
CA GLU A 44 8.84 2.84 4.20
C GLU A 44 8.84 2.05 5.53
N ARG A 45 7.81 1.23 5.76
CA ARG A 45 7.71 0.34 6.93
C ARG A 45 8.84 -0.69 6.94
N TYR A 46 9.05 -1.39 5.82
CA TYR A 46 10.15 -2.35 5.70
C TYR A 46 11.53 -1.68 5.85
N ARG A 47 11.70 -0.49 5.27
CA ARG A 47 12.94 0.28 5.39
C ARG A 47 13.24 0.67 6.83
N ARG A 48 12.23 1.12 7.58
CA ARG A 48 12.38 1.42 9.01
C ARG A 48 12.67 0.18 9.84
N MET A 49 12.01 -0.95 9.56
CA MET A 49 12.33 -2.22 10.25
C MET A 49 13.78 -2.64 9.98
N GLY A 50 14.25 -2.55 8.73
CA GLY A 50 15.65 -2.81 8.39
C GLY A 50 16.61 -1.87 9.14
N MET A 51 16.32 -0.58 9.18
CA MET A 51 17.13 0.38 9.96
C MET A 51 17.12 0.10 11.47
N VAL A 52 15.98 -0.30 12.03
CA VAL A 52 15.88 -0.67 13.45
C VAL A 52 16.70 -1.92 13.74
N GLU A 53 16.66 -2.91 12.86
CA GLU A 53 17.41 -4.15 13.01
C GLU A 53 18.93 -3.93 12.87
N GLU A 54 19.33 -3.06 11.94
CA GLU A 54 20.72 -2.67 11.73
C GLU A 54 21.25 -1.83 12.90
N TYR A 55 20.44 -0.89 13.41
CA TYR A 55 20.75 -0.14 14.63
C TYR A 55 20.88 -1.06 15.85
N ALA A 56 19.94 -1.99 16.03
CA ALA A 56 19.99 -2.99 17.11
C ALA A 56 21.26 -3.84 17.02
N ARG A 57 21.61 -4.33 15.83
CA ARG A 57 22.88 -5.06 15.59
C ARG A 57 24.10 -4.20 15.91
N SER A 58 24.14 -2.93 15.49
CA SER A 58 25.25 -2.01 15.80
C SER A 58 25.44 -1.76 17.29
N LYS A 59 24.36 -1.90 18.09
CA LYS A 59 24.37 -1.81 19.55
C LYS A 59 24.60 -3.16 20.24
N GLY A 60 24.92 -4.21 19.47
CA GLY A 60 25.17 -5.56 19.99
C GLY A 60 23.90 -6.31 20.42
N LEU A 61 22.72 -5.77 20.13
CA LEU A 61 21.44 -6.40 20.45
C LEU A 61 21.15 -7.47 19.40
N ARG A 62 20.77 -8.67 19.86
CA ARG A 62 20.43 -9.82 19.02
C ARG A 62 18.95 -10.14 19.16
N GLN A 63 18.34 -10.65 18.10
CA GLN A 63 16.94 -11.05 18.09
C GLN A 63 16.72 -12.19 19.10
N LEU A 64 15.86 -11.95 20.10
CA LEU A 64 15.46 -12.94 21.10
C LEU A 64 14.71 -14.09 20.40
N ARG A 65 15.19 -15.32 20.60
CA ARG A 65 14.50 -16.53 20.15
C ARG A 65 13.63 -17.08 21.28
N PRO A 66 12.56 -17.84 20.97
CA PRO A 66 11.74 -18.47 22.00
C PRO A 66 12.51 -19.33 23.02
N GLY A 67 13.68 -19.88 22.63
CA GLY A 67 14.57 -20.63 23.52
C GLY A 67 15.43 -19.77 24.47
N ASP A 68 15.44 -18.45 24.30
CA ASP A 68 16.18 -17.52 25.18
C ASP A 68 15.35 -17.10 26.40
N PHE A 69 14.07 -17.50 26.47
CA PHE A 69 13.21 -17.27 27.61
C PHE A 69 13.27 -18.46 28.56
N ALA A 70 13.90 -18.28 29.73
CA ALA A 70 13.76 -19.22 30.83
C ALA A 70 12.35 -19.04 31.44
N ILE A 71 11.45 -19.97 31.13
CA ILE A 71 10.15 -20.06 31.80
C ILE A 71 10.43 -20.56 33.23
N MET A 72 10.58 -19.64 34.19
CA MET A 72 10.50 -20.01 35.59
C MET A 72 9.02 -20.24 35.92
N ALA A 73 8.61 -21.51 35.89
CA ALA A 73 7.39 -21.91 36.57
C ALA A 73 7.65 -21.75 38.07
N VAL A 74 7.05 -20.73 38.67
CA VAL A 74 7.00 -20.60 40.13
C VAL A 74 6.10 -21.74 40.61
N SER A 75 6.69 -22.85 41.06
CA SER A 75 5.93 -23.83 41.84
C SER A 75 5.70 -23.22 43.23
N GLU A 76 4.47 -23.32 43.68
CA GLU A 76 3.91 -22.80 44.93
C GLU A 76 4.51 -23.46 46.20
N THR A 77 5.75 -23.97 46.12
CA THR A 77 6.39 -24.80 47.15
C THR A 77 7.47 -24.06 47.94
N ASP A 78 7.81 -22.82 47.57
CA ASP A 78 8.77 -21.97 48.29
C ASP A 78 8.08 -20.87 49.14
N ALA A 79 6.78 -21.04 49.43
CA ALA A 79 5.99 -20.12 50.27
C ALA A 79 5.62 -20.74 51.63
N GLU A 80 6.55 -21.46 52.26
CA GLU A 80 6.50 -21.81 53.69
C GLU A 80 7.71 -21.24 54.45
#